data_AF-A0A177S7Q5-F1
#
_entry.id   AF-A0A177S7Q5-F1
#
_cell.length_a   1.000
_cell.length_b   1.000
_cell.length_c   1.000
_cell.angle_alpha   90.00
_cell.angle_beta   90.00
_cell.angle_gamma   90.00
#
_symmetry.space_group_name_H-M   'P 1'
#
loop_
_entity.id
_entity.type
_entity.pdbx_description
1 polymer ?
#
loop_
_entity_poly.entity_id
_entity_poly.type
_entity_poly.pdbx_seq_one_letter_code
_entity_poly.pdbx_strand_id
1 'polypeptide(L)'
;MDVKILAQLHGVKAQSVVDHQEVEGADILRIDLKNEPELRRAIETRARDQDIFDTDRTVDGTAVRFTPDHLLKARQLNFVDPGLPGEPRIPGWRLVAEVYGPRALHGAVVERLGFYTFDRHSGSTTYDFSQPNEHLTRPWARYSLGYLEEGDKLVMLGVNPSKGNIEVNHIDTGENAQELSGTFARVQFDMPNLHEHFPQAPDRGFLVYLPSGFYRLNGTW
;
A
#
# COMPACT_ATOMS: atom_id res chain seq x y z
N MET A 1 -8.10 -5.93 -12.64
CA MET A 1 -8.57 -6.23 -11.26
C MET A 1 -9.84 -5.41 -10.98
N ASP A 2 -10.77 -5.85 -10.12
CA ASP A 2 -11.97 -5.06 -9.80
C ASP A 2 -11.59 -3.73 -9.12
N VAL A 3 -12.15 -2.61 -9.58
CA VAL A 3 -11.92 -1.25 -9.05
C VAL A 3 -12.19 -1.16 -7.55
N LYS A 4 -13.16 -1.91 -7.02
CA LYS A 4 -13.45 -1.95 -5.57
C LYS A 4 -12.29 -2.53 -4.78
N ILE A 5 -11.71 -3.61 -5.31
CA ILE A 5 -10.54 -4.25 -4.71
C ILE A 5 -9.38 -3.26 -4.80
N LEU A 6 -9.10 -2.70 -5.98
CA LEU A 6 -8.06 -1.67 -6.17
C LEU A 6 -8.23 -0.47 -5.22
N ALA A 7 -9.44 0.03 -5.00
CA ALA A 7 -9.71 1.14 -4.08
C ALA A 7 -9.33 0.78 -2.64
N GLN A 8 -9.80 -0.37 -2.14
CA GLN A 8 -9.46 -0.87 -0.80
C GLN A 8 -7.95 -1.02 -0.63
N LEU A 9 -7.30 -1.48 -1.70
CA LEU A 9 -5.88 -1.72 -1.88
C LEU A 9 -5.03 -0.44 -2.01
N HIS A 10 -5.65 0.67 -2.38
CA HIS A 10 -5.06 2.00 -2.29
C HIS A 10 -5.35 2.70 -0.97
N GLY A 11 -6.09 2.06 -0.06
CA GLY A 11 -6.44 2.66 1.22
C GLY A 11 -7.64 3.62 1.16
N VAL A 12 -8.42 3.59 0.07
CA VAL A 12 -9.54 4.52 -0.16
C VAL A 12 -10.87 3.77 -0.30
N LYS A 13 -11.98 4.47 -0.09
CA LYS A 13 -13.32 3.92 -0.25
C LYS A 13 -13.63 3.76 -1.73
N ALA A 14 -14.26 2.64 -2.08
CA ALA A 14 -14.60 2.34 -3.46
C ALA A 14 -15.49 3.42 -4.10
N GLN A 15 -16.44 3.99 -3.34
CA GLN A 15 -17.32 5.06 -3.84
C GLN A 15 -16.61 6.39 -4.10
N SER A 16 -15.36 6.55 -3.64
CA SER A 16 -14.58 7.76 -3.87
C SER A 16 -13.82 7.70 -5.20
N VAL A 17 -13.69 6.52 -5.81
CA VAL A 17 -13.03 6.36 -7.11
C VAL A 17 -13.99 6.78 -8.22
N VAL A 18 -13.60 7.83 -8.94
CA VAL A 18 -14.35 8.39 -10.07
C VAL A 18 -13.96 7.69 -11.37
N ASP A 19 -12.69 7.32 -11.49
CA ASP A 19 -12.11 6.74 -12.71
C ASP A 19 -10.90 5.85 -12.38
N HIS A 20 -10.67 4.84 -13.21
CA HIS A 20 -9.54 3.90 -13.14
C HIS A 20 -8.98 3.66 -14.53
N GLN A 21 -7.66 3.78 -14.66
CA GLN A 21 -6.92 3.42 -15.85
C GLN A 21 -5.70 2.57 -15.48
N GLU A 22 -5.39 1.57 -16.29
CA GLU A 22 -4.15 0.79 -16.19
C GLU A 22 -3.19 1.21 -17.31
N VAL A 23 -1.94 1.52 -16.95
CA VAL A 23 -0.89 1.97 -17.88
C VAL A 23 0.41 1.26 -17.52
N GLU A 24 0.92 0.42 -18.42
CA GLU A 24 2.23 -0.24 -18.27
C GLU A 24 2.40 -0.98 -16.91
N GLY A 25 1.31 -1.55 -16.37
CA GLY A 25 1.31 -2.25 -15.09
C GLY A 25 1.16 -1.35 -13.85
N ALA A 26 1.03 -0.04 -14.03
CA ALA A 26 0.58 0.89 -13.00
C ALA A 26 -0.93 1.12 -13.08
N ASP A 27 -1.58 1.27 -11.93
CA ASP A 27 -2.95 1.77 -11.89
C ASP A 27 -2.96 3.26 -11.53
N ILE A 28 -3.82 3.99 -12.23
CA ILE A 28 -4.14 5.39 -12.00
C ILE A 28 -5.58 5.43 -11.49
N LEU A 29 -5.77 5.85 -10.23
CA LEU A 29 -7.08 6.06 -9.63
C LEU A 29 -7.34 7.54 -9.43
N ARG A 30 -8.40 8.07 -10.02
CA ARG A 30 -8.88 9.43 -9.74
C ARG A 30 -9.91 9.38 -8.62
N ILE A 31 -9.67 10.13 -7.55
CA ILE A 31 -10.42 10.03 -6.29
C ILE A 31 -11.03 11.38 -5.94
N ASP A 32 -12.34 11.41 -5.68
CA ASP A 32 -13.02 12.58 -5.16
C ASP A 32 -12.81 12.69 -3.63
N LEU A 33 -12.08 13.71 -3.20
CA LEU A 33 -11.76 13.91 -1.78
C LEU A 33 -12.97 14.27 -0.92
N LYS A 34 -14.11 14.68 -1.52
CA LYS A 34 -15.35 14.94 -0.76
C LYS A 34 -15.87 13.70 -0.04
N ASN A 35 -15.55 12.52 -0.56
CA ASN A 35 -15.94 11.23 0.02
C ASN A 35 -14.85 10.63 0.95
N GLU A 36 -13.70 11.31 1.08
CA GLU A 36 -12.54 10.91 1.89
C GLU A 36 -12.13 11.96 2.94
N PRO A 37 -13.02 12.37 3.87
CA PRO A 37 -12.70 13.38 4.87
C PRO A 37 -11.56 12.96 5.81
N GLU A 38 -11.39 11.66 6.04
CA GLU A 38 -10.30 11.09 6.84
C GLU A 38 -8.95 11.19 6.15
N LEU A 39 -8.88 10.93 4.83
CA LEU A 39 -7.67 11.11 4.05
C LEU A 39 -7.26 12.58 4.02
N ARG A 40 -8.24 13.47 3.78
CA ARG A 40 -8.02 14.92 3.83
C ARG A 40 -7.47 15.35 5.18
N ARG A 41 -8.07 14.88 6.27
CA ARG A 41 -7.64 15.21 7.63
C ARG A 41 -6.29 14.59 7.99
N ALA A 42 -5.98 13.39 7.52
CA ALA A 42 -4.71 12.71 7.80
C ALA A 42 -3.52 13.44 7.16
N ILE A 43 -3.70 13.95 5.92
CA ILE A 43 -2.75 14.86 5.26
C ILE A 43 -2.47 16.09 6.15
N GLU A 44 -3.49 16.57 6.87
CA GLU A 44 -3.41 17.76 7.71
C GLU A 44 -2.87 17.50 9.14
N THR A 45 -3.14 16.34 9.75
CA THR A 45 -3.05 16.19 11.23
C THR A 45 -1.82 15.39 11.74
N ARG A 46 -1.08 14.66 10.91
CA ARG A 46 0.24 14.03 11.24
C ARG A 46 0.32 13.30 12.61
N ALA A 47 -0.63 12.44 12.94
CA ALA A 47 -0.63 11.72 14.22
C ALA A 47 0.35 10.54 14.23
N ARG A 48 1.01 10.29 15.38
CA ARG A 48 1.94 9.16 15.59
C ARG A 48 1.34 8.12 16.53
N ASP A 49 1.28 6.87 16.07
CA ASP A 49 0.96 5.69 16.86
C ASP A 49 2.23 5.02 17.43
N GLN A 50 2.05 4.09 18.38
CA GLN A 50 3.13 3.31 19.01
C GLN A 50 3.62 2.11 18.16
N ASP A 51 3.01 1.88 16.99
CA ASP A 51 3.41 0.80 16.08
C ASP A 51 4.78 1.04 15.46
N ILE A 52 5.43 -0.05 15.07
CA ILE A 52 6.77 0.00 14.46
C ILE A 52 6.63 -0.24 12.96
N PHE A 53 7.20 0.67 12.18
CA PHE A 53 7.49 0.48 10.77
C PHE A 53 8.86 1.07 10.48
N ASP A 54 9.81 0.20 10.12
CA ASP A 54 11.18 0.59 9.88
C ASP A 54 11.66 0.03 8.54
N THR A 55 12.12 0.92 7.67
CA THR A 55 12.69 0.57 6.37
C THR A 55 13.51 1.72 5.85
N ASP A 56 14.59 1.39 5.15
CA ASP A 56 15.25 2.32 4.24
C ASP A 56 14.72 2.13 2.82
N ARG A 57 15.00 3.09 1.93
CA ARG A 57 14.78 2.94 0.49
C ARG A 57 15.91 3.54 -0.32
N THR A 58 16.01 3.09 -1.56
CA THR A 58 16.76 3.78 -2.61
C THR A 58 15.83 4.12 -3.76
N VAL A 59 15.98 5.32 -4.32
CA VAL A 59 15.27 5.77 -5.53
C VAL A 59 16.32 5.96 -6.61
N ASP A 60 16.21 5.19 -7.70
CA ASP A 60 17.22 5.17 -8.79
C ASP A 60 18.66 5.02 -8.26
N GLY A 61 18.87 4.13 -7.30
CA GLY A 61 20.18 3.89 -6.67
C GLY A 61 20.62 4.94 -5.65
N THR A 62 19.88 6.02 -5.47
CA THR A 62 20.17 7.04 -4.46
C THR A 62 19.45 6.71 -3.15
N ALA A 63 20.20 6.63 -2.06
CA ALA A 63 19.60 6.40 -0.74
C ALA A 63 18.68 7.57 -0.33
N VAL A 64 17.45 7.23 0.04
CA VAL A 64 16.47 8.19 0.55
C VAL A 64 15.88 7.60 1.82
N ARG A 65 15.88 8.37 2.91
CA ARG A 65 15.27 7.91 4.16
C ARG A 65 13.76 7.76 3.98
N PHE A 66 13.22 6.59 4.32
CA PHE A 66 11.78 6.40 4.50
C PHE A 66 11.48 6.54 5.99
N THR A 67 10.63 7.48 6.37
CA THR A 67 10.16 7.57 7.75
C THR A 67 8.70 7.97 7.69
N PRO A 68 7.78 7.02 7.96
CA PRO A 68 6.37 7.29 7.82
C PRO A 68 5.95 8.37 8.81
N ASP A 69 5.11 9.26 8.32
CA ASP A 69 4.44 10.29 9.11
C ASP A 69 3.19 9.77 9.79
N HIS A 70 2.60 8.75 9.17
CA HIS A 70 1.41 8.09 9.66
C HIS A 70 1.45 6.62 9.24
N LEU A 71 0.93 5.77 10.12
CA LEU A 71 0.74 4.35 9.88
C LEU A 71 -0.75 4.06 9.98
N LEU A 72 -1.39 3.85 8.84
CA LEU A 72 -2.75 3.35 8.82
C LEU A 72 -2.72 1.83 8.98
N LYS A 73 -3.34 1.33 10.04
CA LYS A 73 -3.63 -0.10 10.22
C LYS A 73 -5.12 -0.33 10.33
N ALA A 74 -5.64 -1.31 9.60
CA ALA A 74 -7.05 -1.67 9.66
C ALA A 74 -7.22 -3.17 9.50
N ARG A 75 -8.07 -3.76 10.34
CA ARG A 75 -8.55 -5.11 10.15
C ARG A 75 -9.60 -5.11 9.03
N GLN A 76 -9.46 -6.01 8.07
CA GLN A 76 -10.38 -6.20 6.95
C GLN A 76 -10.97 -7.60 7.05
N LEU A 77 -12.26 -7.73 7.34
CA LEU A 77 -12.91 -9.03 7.56
C LEU A 77 -13.57 -9.61 6.29
N ASN A 78 -13.65 -8.81 5.22
CA ASN A 78 -14.53 -9.09 4.09
C ASN A 78 -13.81 -9.09 2.73
N PHE A 79 -12.51 -9.38 2.68
CA PHE A 79 -11.83 -9.58 1.41
C PHE A 79 -12.35 -10.85 0.75
N VAL A 80 -12.72 -10.81 -0.52
CA VAL A 80 -13.21 -11.98 -1.26
C VAL A 80 -12.11 -12.45 -2.19
N ASP A 81 -11.76 -13.74 -2.10
CA ASP A 81 -10.82 -14.37 -3.01
C ASP A 81 -11.58 -15.10 -4.13
N PRO A 82 -11.42 -14.68 -5.41
CA PRO A 82 -12.10 -15.30 -6.54
C PRO A 82 -11.72 -16.77 -6.77
N GLY A 83 -10.59 -17.23 -6.21
CA GLY A 83 -10.07 -18.58 -6.43
C GLY A 83 -10.66 -19.63 -5.50
N LEU A 84 -11.42 -19.22 -4.48
CA LEU A 84 -11.99 -20.12 -3.51
C LEU A 84 -13.49 -20.36 -3.78
N PRO A 85 -13.99 -21.60 -3.65
CA PRO A 85 -15.40 -21.89 -3.89
C PRO A 85 -16.33 -21.14 -2.93
N GLY A 86 -17.34 -20.44 -3.46
CA GLY A 86 -18.43 -19.86 -2.67
C GLY A 86 -18.16 -18.49 -2.04
N GLU A 87 -17.33 -17.64 -2.64
CA GLU A 87 -16.95 -16.31 -2.11
C GLU A 87 -16.47 -16.33 -0.65
N PRO A 88 -15.55 -17.23 -0.24
CA PRO A 88 -15.15 -17.26 1.15
C PRO A 88 -14.37 -15.98 1.47
N ARG A 89 -14.89 -15.28 2.46
CA ARG A 89 -14.28 -14.07 3.00
C ARG A 89 -13.00 -14.45 3.71
N ILE A 90 -11.91 -13.80 3.34
CA ILE A 90 -10.61 -13.98 3.95
C ILE A 90 -10.34 -12.78 4.84
N PRO A 91 -10.30 -12.97 6.16
CA PRO A 91 -9.92 -11.90 7.05
C PRO A 91 -8.42 -11.62 6.90
N GLY A 92 -8.07 -10.34 7.00
CA GLY A 92 -6.72 -9.85 6.79
C GLY A 92 -6.48 -8.49 7.42
N TRP A 93 -5.24 -8.04 7.33
CA TRP A 93 -4.77 -6.76 7.82
C TRP A 93 -4.33 -5.90 6.64
N ARG A 94 -4.71 -4.64 6.69
CA ARG A 94 -4.18 -3.58 5.84
C ARG A 94 -3.24 -2.73 6.67
N LEU A 95 -1.99 -2.64 6.23
CA LEU A 95 -0.98 -1.70 6.70
C LEU A 95 -0.66 -0.74 5.57
N VAL A 96 -0.71 0.57 5.83
CA VAL A 96 -0.27 1.59 4.88
C VAL A 96 0.61 2.59 5.62
N ALA A 97 1.88 2.61 5.25
CA ALA A 97 2.83 3.59 5.72
C ALA A 97 2.81 4.81 4.80
N GLU A 98 2.54 5.98 5.37
CA GLU A 98 2.31 7.21 4.61
C GLU A 98 3.39 8.24 4.92
N VAL A 99 3.91 8.88 3.88
CA VAL A 99 4.77 10.06 3.96
C VAL A 99 4.03 11.21 3.29
N TYR A 100 3.99 12.37 3.94
CA TYR A 100 3.29 13.53 3.38
C TYR A 100 4.25 14.57 2.82
N GLY A 101 3.74 15.45 1.97
CA GLY A 101 4.49 16.63 1.50
C GLY A 101 5.01 17.48 2.68
N PRO A 102 6.26 18.01 2.60
CA PRO A 102 7.18 18.02 1.45
C PRO A 102 8.18 16.85 1.41
N ARG A 103 8.04 15.82 2.26
CA ARG A 103 8.98 14.68 2.31
C ARG A 103 8.65 13.56 1.33
N ALA A 104 7.42 13.53 0.85
CA ALA A 104 7.00 12.63 -0.22
C ALA A 104 7.80 12.90 -1.50
N LEU A 105 8.08 11.85 -2.27
CA LEU A 105 8.88 11.96 -3.49
C LEU A 105 8.18 12.76 -4.58
N HIS A 106 8.99 13.39 -5.44
CA HIS A 106 8.55 13.97 -6.70
C HIS A 106 7.37 14.95 -6.60
N GLY A 107 7.28 15.71 -5.50
CA GLY A 107 6.22 16.70 -5.30
C GLY A 107 4.84 16.11 -4.99
N ALA A 108 4.75 14.80 -4.73
CA ALA A 108 3.52 14.17 -4.29
C ALA A 108 3.04 14.77 -2.97
N VAL A 109 1.72 14.87 -2.79
CA VAL A 109 1.12 15.31 -1.52
C VAL A 109 1.09 14.18 -0.49
N VAL A 110 1.01 12.94 -0.97
CA VAL A 110 1.10 11.73 -0.16
C VAL A 110 1.86 10.66 -0.94
N GLU A 111 2.71 9.93 -0.24
CA GLU A 111 3.42 8.76 -0.71
C GLU A 111 3.06 7.59 0.20
N ARG A 112 2.80 6.42 -0.38
CA ARG A 112 2.34 5.23 0.36
C ARG A 112 3.18 4.01 0.06
N LEU A 113 3.49 3.26 1.11
CA LEU A 113 3.92 1.88 1.04
C LEU A 113 2.91 1.01 1.80
N GLY A 114 2.17 0.19 1.07
CA GLY A 114 1.08 -0.64 1.59
C GLY A 114 1.45 -2.12 1.62
N PHE A 115 1.03 -2.81 2.68
CA PHE A 115 1.05 -4.26 2.81
C PHE A 115 -0.33 -4.76 3.22
N TYR A 116 -0.77 -5.85 2.57
CA TYR A 116 -2.03 -6.52 2.81
C TYR A 116 -1.73 -7.97 3.13
N THR A 117 -1.89 -8.34 4.39
CA THR A 117 -1.63 -9.69 4.88
C THR A 117 -2.96 -10.35 5.20
N PHE A 118 -3.04 -11.66 5.02
CA PHE A 118 -4.26 -12.43 5.32
C PHE A 118 -3.91 -13.48 6.36
N ASP A 119 -4.87 -13.85 7.22
CA ASP A 119 -4.60 -14.75 8.34
C ASP A 119 -4.04 -16.10 7.87
N ARG A 120 -4.53 -16.58 6.73
CA ARG A 120 -4.07 -17.82 6.11
C ARG A 120 -2.59 -17.82 5.72
N HIS A 121 -1.93 -16.67 5.72
CA HIS A 121 -0.51 -16.52 5.40
C HIS A 121 0.40 -16.58 6.64
N SER A 122 -0.16 -16.77 7.83
CA SER A 122 0.62 -16.87 9.07
C SER A 122 1.44 -18.16 9.14
N GLY A 123 2.60 -18.11 9.83
CA GLY A 123 3.34 -19.33 10.19
C GLY A 123 4.72 -19.53 9.55
N SER A 124 5.44 -18.44 9.24
CA SER A 124 6.88 -18.45 8.86
C SER A 124 7.23 -18.89 7.43
N THR A 125 6.31 -18.79 6.47
CA THR A 125 6.65 -18.98 5.05
C THR A 125 7.09 -17.66 4.40
N THR A 126 8.26 -17.66 3.77
CA THR A 126 8.72 -16.58 2.90
C THR A 126 7.97 -16.62 1.57
N TYR A 127 7.30 -15.52 1.22
CA TYR A 127 6.62 -15.35 -0.06
C TYR A 127 7.47 -14.52 -1.02
N ASP A 128 7.61 -15.01 -2.26
CA ASP A 128 8.33 -14.32 -3.34
C ASP A 128 7.36 -13.45 -4.13
N PHE A 129 7.67 -12.16 -4.27
CA PHE A 129 6.91 -11.17 -5.04
C PHE A 129 7.12 -11.28 -6.56
N SER A 130 8.16 -11.97 -7.03
CA SER A 130 8.44 -12.12 -8.47
C SER A 130 7.50 -13.08 -9.20
N GLN A 131 6.80 -13.95 -8.46
CA GLN A 131 5.79 -14.84 -9.04
C GLN A 131 4.49 -14.08 -9.33
N PRO A 132 3.57 -14.55 -10.16
CA PRO A 132 2.19 -14.03 -10.19
C PRO A 132 1.48 -14.23 -8.83
N ASN A 133 0.71 -13.24 -8.35
CA ASN A 133 -0.13 -13.37 -7.15
C ASN A 133 -1.57 -13.72 -7.52
N GLU A 134 -1.76 -14.86 -8.17
CA GLU A 134 -3.09 -15.35 -8.50
C GLU A 134 -3.84 -15.70 -7.21
N HIS A 135 -5.11 -15.29 -7.14
CA HIS A 135 -6.01 -15.65 -6.03
C HIS A 135 -5.45 -15.33 -4.64
N LEU A 136 -4.73 -14.21 -4.50
CA LEU A 136 -4.18 -13.72 -3.24
C LEU A 136 -3.34 -14.77 -2.48
N THR A 137 -2.69 -15.69 -3.18
CA THR A 137 -1.91 -16.81 -2.61
C THR A 137 -0.74 -16.37 -1.74
N ARG A 138 -0.38 -15.09 -1.79
CA ARG A 138 0.59 -14.44 -0.91
C ARG A 138 0.10 -13.09 -0.41
N PRO A 139 0.72 -12.53 0.65
CA PRO A 139 0.53 -11.14 1.02
C PRO A 139 0.77 -10.22 -0.18
N TRP A 140 0.02 -9.14 -0.23
CA TRP A 140 0.13 -8.17 -1.32
C TRP A 140 0.84 -6.92 -0.83
N ALA A 141 1.60 -6.28 -1.71
CA ALA A 141 2.31 -5.06 -1.41
C ALA A 141 2.13 -4.07 -2.55
N ARG A 142 2.18 -2.79 -2.22
CA ARG A 142 1.95 -1.73 -3.20
C ARG A 142 2.72 -0.47 -2.83
N TYR A 143 3.28 0.17 -3.83
CA TYR A 143 3.83 1.51 -3.70
C TYR A 143 2.92 2.49 -4.44
N SER A 144 2.70 3.68 -3.89
CA SER A 144 1.83 4.67 -4.53
C SER A 144 2.24 6.11 -4.26
N LEU A 145 1.97 6.98 -5.23
CA LEU A 145 2.13 8.43 -5.15
C LEU A 145 0.79 9.11 -5.41
N GLY A 146 0.42 10.05 -4.55
CA GLY A 146 -0.80 10.82 -4.64
C GLY A 146 -0.51 12.28 -4.94
N TYR A 147 -1.22 12.81 -5.93
CA TYR A 147 -1.06 14.19 -6.42
C TYR A 147 -2.41 14.89 -6.50
N LEU A 148 -2.45 16.18 -6.13
CA LEU A 148 -3.67 16.96 -6.20
C LEU A 148 -3.92 17.43 -7.64
N GLU A 149 -5.08 17.06 -8.15
CA GLU A 149 -5.65 17.60 -9.39
C GLU A 149 -6.60 18.77 -9.06
N GLU A 150 -6.89 19.62 -10.05
CA GLU A 150 -7.89 20.67 -9.89
C GLU A 150 -9.25 20.11 -9.44
N GLY A 151 -9.97 20.87 -8.59
CA GLY A 151 -11.35 20.54 -8.21
C GLY A 151 -11.52 19.47 -7.13
N ASP A 152 -10.70 19.51 -6.07
CA ASP A 152 -10.76 18.59 -4.90
C ASP A 152 -10.54 17.11 -5.26
N LYS A 153 -9.76 16.84 -6.30
CA LYS A 153 -9.44 15.47 -6.72
C LYS A 153 -8.01 15.10 -6.35
N LEU A 154 -7.83 13.83 -6.00
CA LEU A 154 -6.53 13.22 -5.79
C LEU A 154 -6.33 12.14 -6.86
N VAL A 155 -5.23 12.21 -7.58
CA VAL A 155 -4.80 11.13 -8.47
C VAL A 155 -3.78 10.29 -7.73
N MET A 156 -4.12 9.01 -7.53
CA MET A 156 -3.24 8.01 -6.93
C MET A 156 -2.66 7.12 -8.03
N LEU A 157 -1.36 7.20 -8.22
CA LEU A 157 -0.58 6.34 -9.09
C LEU A 157 -0.03 5.20 -8.23
N GLY A 158 -0.17 3.94 -8.65
CA GLY A 158 0.38 2.83 -7.88
C GLY A 158 0.85 1.64 -8.70
N VAL A 159 1.83 0.93 -8.15
CA VAL A 159 2.44 -0.26 -8.76
C VAL A 159 2.61 -1.36 -7.72
N ASN A 160 2.51 -2.60 -8.18
CA ASN A 160 2.86 -3.77 -7.39
C ASN A 160 4.38 -4.00 -7.45
N PRO A 161 4.98 -4.71 -6.49
CA PRO A 161 6.39 -5.04 -6.58
C PRO A 161 6.65 -6.02 -7.73
N SER A 162 7.75 -5.82 -8.44
CA SER A 162 8.24 -6.74 -9.46
C SER A 162 9.10 -7.86 -8.90
N LYS A 163 9.73 -7.63 -7.73
CA LYS A 163 10.63 -8.58 -7.06
C LYS A 163 10.65 -8.36 -5.55
N GLY A 164 11.25 -9.31 -4.84
CA GLY A 164 11.53 -9.27 -3.41
C GLY A 164 10.76 -10.32 -2.64
N ASN A 165 10.92 -10.33 -1.33
CA ASN A 165 10.29 -11.33 -0.47
C ASN A 165 9.60 -10.67 0.72
N ILE A 166 8.60 -11.36 1.26
CA ILE A 166 7.90 -10.99 2.50
C ILE A 166 7.64 -12.22 3.37
N GLU A 167 7.81 -12.06 4.68
CA GLU A 167 7.40 -13.01 5.70
C GLU A 167 6.41 -12.32 6.62
N VAL A 168 5.36 -13.03 7.01
CA VAL A 168 4.30 -12.50 7.87
C VAL A 168 3.97 -13.49 8.96
N ASN A 169 3.70 -12.97 10.15
CA ASN A 169 3.31 -13.77 11.28
C ASN A 169 2.24 -13.05 12.10
N HIS A 170 1.19 -13.80 12.43
CA HIS A 170 0.09 -13.35 13.28
C HIS A 170 0.17 -14.13 14.59
N ILE A 171 0.27 -13.41 15.71
CA ILE A 171 0.38 -13.96 17.06
C ILE A 171 -0.82 -13.47 17.86
N ASP A 172 -1.62 -14.38 18.39
CA ASP A 172 -2.69 -14.00 19.31
C ASP A 172 -2.10 -13.60 20.67
N THR A 173 -2.37 -12.37 21.11
CA THR A 173 -1.78 -11.78 22.32
C THR A 173 -2.79 -11.64 23.47
N GLY A 174 -4.04 -12.01 23.27
CA GLY A 174 -5.08 -11.96 24.30
C GLY A 174 -6.49 -12.18 23.73
N GLU A 175 -7.49 -12.03 24.60
CA GLU A 175 -8.90 -12.06 24.19
C GLU A 175 -9.17 -10.88 23.25
N ASN A 176 -9.46 -11.19 21.98
CA ASN A 176 -9.64 -10.21 20.91
C ASN A 176 -8.41 -9.30 20.67
N ALA A 177 -7.19 -9.79 20.89
CA ALA A 177 -5.97 -9.04 20.60
C ALA A 177 -4.99 -9.88 19.77
N GLN A 178 -4.44 -9.27 18.73
CA GLN A 178 -3.48 -9.91 17.83
C GLN A 178 -2.32 -8.96 17.51
N GLU A 179 -1.11 -9.51 17.54
CA GLU A 179 0.10 -8.89 17.02
C GLU A 179 0.34 -9.39 15.59
N LEU A 180 0.49 -8.47 14.64
CA LEU A 180 0.94 -8.73 13.28
C LEU A 180 2.38 -8.24 13.15
N SER A 181 3.28 -9.14 12.81
CA SER A 181 4.66 -8.81 12.45
C SER A 181 4.96 -9.27 11.04
N GLY A 182 5.84 -8.53 10.37
CA GLY A 182 6.36 -8.95 9.07
C GLY A 182 7.72 -8.37 8.78
N THR A 183 8.50 -9.12 8.01
CA THR A 183 9.77 -8.67 7.44
C THR A 183 9.68 -8.73 5.93
N PHE A 184 10.37 -7.83 5.26
CA PHE A 184 10.47 -7.84 3.81
C PHE A 184 11.88 -7.46 3.39
N ALA A 185 12.31 -7.97 2.25
CA ALA A 185 13.66 -7.75 1.75
C ALA A 185 13.71 -7.73 0.24
N ARG A 186 14.63 -6.90 -0.28
CA ARG A 186 14.91 -6.76 -1.72
C ARG A 186 13.67 -6.46 -2.55
N VAL A 187 12.73 -5.69 -1.98
CA VAL A 187 11.46 -5.37 -2.65
C VAL A 187 11.70 -4.29 -3.69
N GLN A 188 11.27 -4.54 -4.93
CA GLN A 188 11.48 -3.65 -6.05
C GLN A 188 10.15 -3.20 -6.62
N PHE A 189 9.96 -1.90 -6.80
CA PHE A 189 8.83 -1.30 -7.49
C PHE A 189 9.34 -0.51 -8.70
N ASP A 190 8.94 -0.94 -9.90
CA ASP A 190 9.26 -0.26 -11.14
C ASP A 190 8.09 0.66 -11.51
N MET A 191 8.26 1.97 -11.31
CA MET A 191 7.26 2.95 -11.72
C MET A 191 7.49 3.35 -13.19
N PRO A 192 6.49 3.15 -14.09
CA PRO A 192 6.62 3.56 -15.48
C PRO A 192 6.61 5.09 -15.63
N ASN A 193 6.94 5.59 -16.83
CA ASN A 193 6.76 7.01 -17.12
C ASN A 193 5.26 7.31 -17.29
N LEU A 194 4.66 7.99 -16.33
CA LEU A 194 3.23 8.33 -16.35
C LEU A 194 2.96 9.78 -16.76
N HIS A 195 3.99 10.55 -17.11
CA HIS A 195 3.88 11.99 -17.36
C HIS A 195 2.94 12.34 -18.53
N GLU A 196 2.89 11.49 -19.57
CA GLU A 196 1.97 11.67 -20.70
C GLU A 196 0.49 11.64 -20.26
N HIS A 197 0.17 10.81 -19.26
CA HIS A 197 -1.19 10.69 -18.73
C HIS A 197 -1.46 11.61 -17.53
N PHE A 198 -0.40 12.00 -16.84
CA PHE A 198 -0.46 12.79 -15.63
C PHE A 198 0.75 13.73 -15.49
N PRO A 199 0.67 14.97 -16.02
CA PRO A 199 1.82 15.87 -16.13
C PRO A 199 2.50 16.30 -14.81
N GLN A 200 1.87 16.05 -13.66
CA GLN A 200 2.50 16.31 -12.36
C GLN A 200 3.42 15.16 -11.91
N ALA A 201 3.33 13.97 -12.52
CA ALA A 201 4.27 12.88 -12.31
C ALA A 201 5.65 13.20 -12.93
N PRO A 202 6.73 12.53 -12.48
CA PRO A 202 8.03 12.62 -13.14
C PRO A 202 7.95 12.30 -14.64
N ASP A 203 8.60 13.11 -15.48
CA ASP A 203 8.78 12.86 -16.92
C ASP A 203 9.85 11.80 -17.21
N ARG A 204 9.70 10.65 -16.54
CA ARG A 204 10.51 9.43 -16.68
C ARG A 204 9.98 8.35 -15.76
N GLY A 205 10.27 7.09 -16.10
CA GLY A 205 10.18 6.00 -15.13
C GLY A 205 11.25 6.11 -14.04
N PHE A 206 11.02 5.45 -12.92
CA PHE A 206 11.96 5.38 -11.80
C PHE A 206 11.78 4.11 -10.98
N LEU A 207 12.84 3.75 -10.26
CA LEU A 207 12.87 2.57 -9.42
C LEU A 207 12.82 2.94 -7.93
N VAL A 208 11.91 2.31 -7.18
CA VAL A 208 11.94 2.32 -5.72
C VAL A 208 12.34 0.94 -5.22
N TYR A 209 13.45 0.88 -4.48
CA TYR A 209 13.97 -0.36 -3.93
C TYR A 209 14.06 -0.31 -2.40
N LEU A 210 13.52 -1.33 -1.74
CA LEU A 210 13.56 -1.52 -0.30
C LEU A 210 14.54 -2.66 0.02
N PRO A 211 15.75 -2.37 0.52
CA PRO A 211 16.74 -3.42 0.80
C PRO A 211 16.25 -4.39 1.86
N SER A 212 15.67 -3.85 2.93
CA SER A 212 15.06 -4.59 4.03
C SER A 212 14.13 -3.68 4.81
N GLY A 213 13.12 -4.26 5.43
CA GLY A 213 12.31 -3.57 6.42
C GLY A 213 11.53 -4.53 7.32
N PHE A 214 10.95 -3.96 8.36
CA PHE A 214 10.20 -4.66 9.39
C PHE A 214 9.01 -3.83 9.84
N TYR A 215 7.91 -4.50 10.14
CA TYR A 215 6.79 -3.90 10.85
C TYR A 215 6.29 -4.79 11.96
N ARG A 216 5.79 -4.15 13.02
CA ARG A 216 5.05 -4.79 14.11
C ARG A 216 3.89 -3.92 14.52
N LEU A 217 2.70 -4.48 14.39
CA LEU A 217 1.43 -3.83 14.65
C LEU A 217 0.68 -4.61 15.72
N ASN A 218 0.01 -3.88 16.60
CA ASN A 218 -0.96 -4.47 17.52
C ASN A 218 -2.36 -4.03 17.16
N GLY A 219 -3.36 -4.90 17.27
CA GLY A 219 -4.74 -4.44 17.26
C GLY A 219 -5.71 -5.47 17.78
N THR A 220 -6.98 -5.08 17.82
CA THR A 220 -8.05 -5.89 18.40
C THR A 220 -8.93 -6.51 17.33
N TRP A 221 -9.48 -7.68 17.64
CA TRP A 221 -10.41 -8.44 16.80
C TRP A 221 -11.86 -7.96 16.97
#